data_AF-A0A0D4BWQ9-F1
#
_entry.id   AF-A0A0D4BWQ9-F1
#
_cell.length_a   1.000
_cell.length_b   1.000
_cell.length_c   1.000
_cell.angle_alpha   90.00
_cell.angle_beta   90.00
_cell.angle_gamma   90.00
#
_symmetry.space_group_name_H-M   'P 1'
#
loop_
_entity.id
_entity.type
_entity.pdbx_description
1 polymer ?
#
loop_
_entity_poly.entity_id
_entity_poly.type
_entity_poly.pdbx_seq_one_letter_code
_entity_poly.pdbx_strand_id
1 'polypeptide(L)'
;MNKFGGPAFELAAGIEWVRDSLEWGAGMNTGGSLEPLVLKKLELFSEATLLAPLVPAVTPVTELNAWGREFPSAEGRSIEALAMTYLRDHGVRSIVVEDEMASRGDSDLEEGGSLCFVNDRVLRWAALEEVSSEVTRFLQRHTTGYPTNVYFCRLDGAALGLENGKTLNPADQQRVVDAICAIVVSVYDGDAFFMLSTDSLRPLGDL
;
A
#
# COMPACT_ATOMS: atom_id res chain seq x y z
N MET A 1 -20.79 4.78 -11.43
CA MET A 1 -20.07 3.64 -10.82
C MET A 1 -18.62 3.76 -11.22
N ASN A 2 -17.69 3.68 -10.26
CA ASN A 2 -16.27 3.67 -10.56
C ASN A 2 -15.87 2.31 -11.20
N LYS A 3 -14.64 2.19 -11.69
CA LYS A 3 -14.14 0.98 -12.38
C LYS A 3 -14.10 -0.27 -11.50
N PHE A 4 -14.29 -0.11 -10.18
CA PHE A 4 -14.31 -1.16 -9.17
C PHE A 4 -15.71 -1.41 -8.60
N GLY A 5 -16.75 -0.81 -9.21
CA GLY A 5 -18.14 -0.92 -8.76
C GLY A 5 -18.49 -0.06 -7.55
N GLY A 6 -17.51 0.50 -6.84
CA GLY A 6 -17.72 1.39 -5.71
C GLY A 6 -18.29 2.77 -6.10
N PRO A 7 -18.79 3.54 -5.11
CA PRO A 7 -19.10 4.94 -5.31
C PRO A 7 -17.82 5.73 -5.63
N ALA A 8 -17.91 6.72 -6.52
CA ALA A 8 -16.86 7.73 -6.60
C ALA A 8 -16.84 8.47 -5.26
N PHE A 9 -15.67 8.57 -4.64
CA PHE A 9 -15.51 9.27 -3.38
C PHE A 9 -15.01 10.68 -3.64
N GLU A 10 -15.37 11.63 -2.77
CA GLU A 10 -14.86 12.98 -2.90
C GLU A 10 -13.35 12.98 -2.65
N LEU A 11 -12.58 13.58 -3.57
CA LEU A 11 -11.11 13.61 -3.47
C LEU A 11 -10.63 14.21 -2.15
N ALA A 12 -11.23 15.33 -1.72
CA ALA A 12 -10.85 16.00 -0.49
C ALA A 12 -11.01 15.08 0.75
N ALA A 13 -12.13 14.37 0.83
CA ALA A 13 -12.39 13.44 1.92
C ALA A 13 -11.46 12.20 1.86
N GLY A 14 -11.12 11.72 0.66
CA GLY A 14 -10.14 10.65 0.49
C GLY A 14 -8.72 11.07 0.91
N ILE A 15 -8.32 12.30 0.58
CA ILE A 15 -7.04 12.89 1.01
C ILE A 15 -6.99 13.02 2.54
N GLU A 16 -8.06 13.51 3.16
CA GLU A 16 -8.17 13.62 4.61
C GLU A 16 -8.06 12.24 5.29
N TRP A 17 -8.76 11.23 4.77
CA TRP A 17 -8.68 9.87 5.30
C TRP A 17 -7.26 9.28 5.24
N VAL A 18 -6.59 9.39 4.08
CA VAL A 18 -5.22 8.90 3.94
C VAL A 18 -4.25 9.70 4.82
N ARG A 19 -4.45 11.01 4.96
CA ARG A 19 -3.66 11.85 5.87
C ARG A 19 -3.77 11.34 7.31
N ASP A 20 -4.99 11.15 7.81
CA ASP A 20 -5.23 10.66 9.17
C ASP A 20 -4.61 9.27 9.38
N SER A 21 -4.74 8.38 8.40
CA SER A 21 -4.12 7.04 8.45
C SER A 21 -2.59 7.10 8.53
N LEU A 22 -1.95 7.93 7.71
CA LEU A 22 -0.49 8.10 7.70
C LEU A 22 0.01 8.80 8.97
N GLU A 23 -0.72 9.81 9.46
CA GLU A 23 -0.38 10.53 10.70
C GLU A 23 -0.51 9.63 11.94
N TRP A 24 -1.49 8.73 11.96
CA TRP A 24 -1.64 7.74 13.03
C TRP A 24 -0.46 6.76 13.06
N GLY A 25 -0.04 6.25 11.89
CA GLY A 25 1.16 5.39 11.77
C GLY A 25 2.45 6.11 12.20
N ALA A 26 2.62 7.37 11.76
CA ALA A 26 3.77 8.21 12.14
C ALA A 26 3.79 8.54 13.65
N GLY A 27 2.63 8.78 14.26
CA GLY A 27 2.51 9.15 15.67
C GLY A 27 2.93 8.06 16.65
N MET A 28 2.91 6.79 16.24
CA MET A 28 3.36 5.68 17.07
C MET A 28 4.88 5.53 17.13
N ASN A 29 5.65 6.31 16.36
CA ASN A 29 6.98 5.90 15.96
C ASN A 29 7.96 7.07 15.73
N THR A 30 9.04 7.14 16.53
CA THR A 30 10.00 8.27 16.54
C THR A 30 11.21 8.11 15.62
N GLY A 31 11.42 6.93 15.04
CA GLY A 31 12.47 6.65 14.06
C GLY A 31 11.97 6.99 12.65
N GLY A 32 12.57 8.01 12.02
CA GLY A 32 12.04 8.64 10.80
C GLY A 32 11.72 7.66 9.67
N SER A 33 10.81 8.09 8.80
CA SER A 33 10.00 7.23 7.94
C SER A 33 9.63 7.91 6.61
N LEU A 34 8.93 7.20 5.71
CA LEU A 34 8.49 7.81 4.44
C LEU A 34 7.26 8.70 4.60
N GLU A 35 6.40 8.50 5.61
CA GLU A 35 5.10 9.20 5.69
C GLU A 35 5.22 10.73 5.66
N PRO A 36 6.16 11.40 6.37
CA PRO A 36 6.29 12.86 6.30
C PRO A 36 6.58 13.39 4.89
N LEU A 37 7.22 12.59 4.04
CA LEU A 37 7.47 12.93 2.64
C LEU A 37 6.23 12.66 1.78
N VAL A 38 5.52 11.56 2.05
CA VAL A 38 4.26 11.20 1.36
C VAL A 38 3.15 12.21 1.67
N LEU A 39 3.01 12.64 2.93
CA LEU A 39 2.04 13.63 3.39
C LEU A 39 2.13 14.94 2.59
N LYS A 40 3.34 15.38 2.26
CA LYS A 40 3.57 16.60 1.45
C LYS A 40 3.09 16.48 0.00
N LYS A 41 2.77 15.27 -0.45
CA LYS A 41 2.37 14.96 -1.83
C LYS A 41 0.92 14.57 -2.00
N LEU A 42 0.14 14.48 -0.92
CA LEU A 42 -1.26 14.07 -1.03
C LEU A 42 -2.06 14.94 -2.01
N GLU A 43 -1.72 16.23 -2.11
CA GLU A 43 -2.34 17.18 -3.06
C GLU A 43 -1.99 16.92 -4.54
N LEU A 44 -1.04 16.02 -4.83
CA LEU A 44 -0.71 15.61 -6.20
C LEU A 44 -1.59 14.46 -6.70
N PHE A 45 -2.35 13.82 -5.81
CA PHE A 45 -3.34 12.83 -6.17
C PHE A 45 -4.62 13.53 -6.64
N SER A 46 -5.26 12.95 -7.65
CA SER A 46 -6.37 13.58 -8.36
C SER A 46 -7.63 12.71 -8.35
N GLU A 47 -7.50 11.46 -7.94
CA GLU A 47 -8.60 10.51 -7.84
C GLU A 47 -8.62 9.83 -6.47
N ALA A 48 -9.82 9.70 -5.90
CA ALA A 48 -10.09 8.94 -4.69
C ALA A 48 -11.15 7.87 -4.99
N THR A 49 -10.83 6.63 -4.64
CA THR A 49 -11.67 5.47 -4.90
C THR A 49 -11.88 4.68 -3.62
N LEU A 50 -13.13 4.49 -3.21
CA LEU A 50 -13.48 3.49 -2.22
C LEU A 50 -13.60 2.12 -2.92
N LEU A 51 -12.75 1.20 -2.49
CA LEU A 51 -12.71 -0.20 -2.88
C LEU A 51 -13.45 -1.00 -1.81
N ALA A 52 -14.74 -1.25 -2.02
CA ALA A 52 -15.59 -1.96 -1.06
C ALA A 52 -16.50 -2.97 -1.78
N PRO A 53 -16.95 -4.04 -1.09
CA PRO A 53 -17.88 -4.99 -1.66
C PRO A 53 -19.17 -4.30 -2.11
N LEU A 54 -19.65 -4.66 -3.31
CA LEU A 54 -20.90 -4.14 -3.88
C LEU A 54 -22.13 -4.49 -3.03
N VAL A 55 -22.05 -5.59 -2.28
CA VAL A 55 -23.08 -6.05 -1.35
C VAL A 55 -22.45 -5.97 0.03
N PRO A 56 -23.00 -5.18 0.97
CA PRO A 56 -22.56 -5.19 2.35
C PRO A 56 -22.62 -6.63 2.86
N ALA A 57 -21.50 -7.16 3.33
CA ALA A 57 -21.52 -8.44 4.02
C ALA A 57 -22.51 -8.32 5.18
N VAL A 58 -23.48 -9.23 5.25
CA VAL A 58 -24.52 -9.24 6.32
C VAL A 58 -23.87 -9.46 7.70
N THR A 59 -22.61 -9.87 7.72
CA THR A 59 -21.75 -9.98 8.91
C THR A 59 -20.31 -9.80 8.43
N PRO A 60 -19.50 -8.90 9.01
CA PRO A 60 -18.06 -8.91 8.76
C PRO A 60 -17.54 -10.28 9.19
N VAL A 61 -17.06 -11.08 8.24
CA VAL A 61 -16.46 -12.39 8.54
C VAL A 61 -14.98 -12.12 8.74
N THR A 62 -14.63 -11.65 9.92
CA THR A 62 -13.25 -11.50 10.33
C THR A 62 -12.66 -12.90 10.49
N GLU A 63 -11.88 -13.35 9.51
CA GLU A 63 -11.10 -14.58 9.66
C GLU A 63 -9.89 -14.25 10.54
N LEU A 64 -9.65 -15.01 11.60
CA LEU A 64 -8.41 -14.91 12.35
C LEU A 64 -7.36 -15.82 11.70
N ASN A 65 -6.17 -15.30 11.44
CA ASN A 65 -5.05 -16.12 10.98
C ASN A 65 -4.47 -16.97 12.13
N ALA A 66 -3.45 -17.79 11.85
CA ALA A 66 -2.80 -18.66 12.82
C ALA A 66 -2.17 -17.93 14.02
N TRP A 67 -2.00 -16.61 13.92
CA TRP A 67 -1.49 -15.72 14.97
C TRP A 67 -2.59 -14.88 15.64
N GLY A 68 -3.87 -15.18 15.38
CA GLY A 68 -5.01 -14.47 15.95
C GLY A 68 -5.23 -13.07 15.36
N ARG A 69 -4.70 -12.78 14.16
CA ARG A 69 -4.90 -11.48 13.49
C ARG A 69 -6.09 -11.52 12.55
N GLU A 70 -6.84 -10.45 12.55
CA GLU A 70 -7.97 -10.21 11.65
C GLU A 70 -7.48 -10.12 10.20
N PHE A 71 -8.13 -10.86 9.31
CA PHE A 71 -7.85 -10.90 7.88
C PHE A 71 -9.06 -10.44 7.08
N PRO A 72 -8.85 -9.77 5.93
CA PRO A 72 -9.92 -9.47 5.00
C PRO A 72 -10.71 -10.73 4.65
N SER A 73 -12.02 -10.59 4.58
CA SER A 73 -12.95 -11.60 4.07
C SER A 73 -12.56 -12.05 2.65
N ALA A 74 -13.13 -13.16 2.17
CA ALA A 74 -12.91 -13.62 0.80
C ALA A 74 -13.27 -12.54 -0.25
N GLU A 75 -14.30 -11.75 0.05
CA GLU A 75 -14.74 -10.60 -0.74
C GLU A 75 -13.70 -9.47 -0.72
N GLY A 76 -13.19 -9.10 0.47
CA GLY A 76 -12.12 -8.11 0.62
C GLY A 76 -10.88 -8.49 -0.17
N ARG A 77 -10.45 -9.76 -0.09
CA ARG A 77 -9.32 -10.30 -0.87
C ARG A 77 -9.55 -10.21 -2.39
N SER A 78 -10.79 -10.43 -2.83
CA SER A 78 -11.13 -10.33 -4.25
C SER A 78 -11.05 -8.90 -4.76
N ILE A 79 -11.45 -7.92 -3.95
CA ILE A 79 -11.36 -6.50 -4.27
C ILE A 79 -9.91 -6.03 -4.31
N GLU A 80 -9.11 -6.44 -3.32
CA GLU A 80 -7.67 -6.16 -3.29
C GLU A 80 -7.01 -6.71 -4.56
N ALA A 81 -7.27 -7.97 -4.92
CA ALA A 81 -6.71 -8.59 -6.13
C ALA A 81 -7.15 -7.86 -7.42
N LEU A 82 -8.39 -7.38 -7.49
CA LEU A 82 -8.88 -6.57 -8.62
C LEU A 82 -8.17 -5.21 -8.69
N ALA A 83 -7.96 -4.55 -7.54
CA ALA A 83 -7.20 -3.31 -7.47
C ALA A 83 -5.74 -3.51 -7.92
N MET A 84 -5.09 -4.59 -7.49
CA MET A 84 -3.72 -4.92 -7.90
C MET A 84 -3.62 -5.16 -9.41
N THR A 85 -4.59 -5.90 -9.95
CA THR A 85 -4.69 -6.17 -11.39
C THR A 85 -4.85 -4.86 -12.17
N TYR A 86 -5.76 -3.99 -11.72
CA TYR A 86 -5.94 -2.67 -12.32
C TYR A 86 -4.65 -1.85 -12.30
N LEU A 87 -4.01 -1.71 -11.15
CA LEU A 87 -2.79 -0.91 -11.00
C LEU A 87 -1.68 -1.42 -11.94
N ARG A 88 -1.48 -2.73 -12.00
CA ARG A 88 -0.52 -3.36 -12.93
C ARG A 88 -0.81 -3.01 -14.39
N ASP A 89 -2.06 -3.16 -14.80
CA ASP A 89 -2.49 -2.91 -16.18
C ASP A 89 -2.36 -1.40 -16.56
N HIS A 90 -2.26 -0.52 -15.56
CA HIS A 90 -2.03 0.93 -15.71
C HIS A 90 -0.59 1.36 -15.41
N GLY A 91 0.37 0.43 -15.51
CA GLY A 91 1.80 0.74 -15.52
C GLY A 91 2.47 0.81 -14.15
N VAL A 92 1.78 0.40 -13.08
CA VAL A 92 2.43 0.16 -11.79
C VAL A 92 3.34 -1.06 -11.92
N ARG A 93 4.53 -0.98 -11.30
CA ARG A 93 5.60 -2.00 -11.41
C ARG A 93 6.02 -2.57 -10.08
N SER A 94 5.92 -1.81 -9.00
CA SER A 94 6.23 -2.32 -7.68
C SER A 94 5.26 -1.85 -6.62
N ILE A 95 5.23 -2.61 -5.54
CA ILE A 95 4.60 -2.26 -4.28
C ILE A 95 5.70 -2.09 -3.24
N VAL A 96 5.59 -1.03 -2.43
CA VAL A 96 6.48 -0.73 -1.31
C VAL A 96 5.61 -0.65 -0.06
N VAL A 97 6.03 -1.33 0.99
CA VAL A 97 5.32 -1.38 2.28
C VAL A 97 6.28 -0.92 3.36
N GLU A 98 5.87 0.06 4.15
CA GLU A 98 6.54 0.33 5.43
C GLU A 98 5.98 -0.64 6.49
N ASP A 99 6.79 -1.63 6.88
CA ASP A 99 6.39 -2.71 7.79
C ASP A 99 6.43 -2.18 9.22
N GLU A 100 5.28 -1.69 9.70
CA GLU A 100 5.15 -1.02 11.00
C GLU A 100 5.53 -1.92 12.19
N MET A 101 5.47 -3.24 12.02
CA MET A 101 5.77 -4.22 13.07
C MET A 101 7.23 -4.66 13.08
N ALA A 102 7.97 -4.34 12.03
CA ALA A 102 9.35 -4.75 11.86
C ALA A 102 10.28 -3.56 12.04
N SER A 103 11.30 -3.76 12.86
CA SER A 103 12.37 -2.79 13.09
C SER A 103 13.72 -3.41 12.77
N ARG A 104 14.68 -2.56 12.44
CA ARG A 104 16.05 -2.98 12.21
C ARG A 104 16.60 -3.73 13.43
N GLY A 105 17.04 -4.97 13.20
CA GLY A 105 17.60 -5.82 14.24
C GLY A 105 16.65 -6.88 14.78
N ASP A 106 15.39 -6.91 14.34
CA ASP A 106 14.48 -8.01 14.64
C ASP A 106 15.05 -9.34 14.09
N SER A 107 14.91 -10.42 14.86
CA SER A 107 15.49 -11.72 14.52
C SER A 107 14.88 -12.37 13.29
N ASP A 108 13.65 -11.99 12.96
CA ASP A 108 12.81 -12.67 11.97
C ASP A 108 12.73 -11.89 10.64
N LEU A 109 13.59 -10.88 10.45
CA LEU A 109 13.57 -10.02 9.24
C LEU A 109 13.88 -10.78 7.95
N GLU A 110 14.73 -11.81 8.03
CA GLU A 110 15.15 -12.62 6.88
C GLU A 110 14.01 -13.48 6.33
N GLU A 111 12.99 -13.77 7.15
CA GLU A 111 11.76 -14.47 6.74
C GLU A 111 10.77 -13.48 6.09
N GLY A 112 11.10 -12.93 4.92
CA GLY A 112 10.14 -11.97 4.31
C GLY A 112 10.46 -11.37 2.97
N GLY A 113 11.46 -11.89 2.24
CA GLY A 113 11.80 -11.38 0.92
C GLY A 113 12.60 -10.08 0.96
N SER A 114 12.37 -9.21 -0.04
CA SER A 114 13.21 -8.04 -0.26
C SER A 114 12.92 -6.92 0.75
N LEU A 115 13.97 -6.43 1.42
CA LEU A 115 13.86 -5.40 2.46
C LEU A 115 15.02 -4.42 2.47
N CYS A 116 14.76 -3.18 2.84
CA CYS A 116 15.74 -2.13 3.08
C CYS A 116 15.30 -1.29 4.27
N PHE A 117 16.08 -0.27 4.62
CA PHE A 117 15.87 0.48 5.85
C PHE A 117 15.73 1.98 5.60
N VAL A 118 14.79 2.62 6.31
CA VAL A 118 14.77 4.07 6.51
C VAL A 118 14.98 4.29 8.00
N ASN A 119 16.18 4.73 8.38
CA ASN A 119 16.62 4.72 9.78
C ASN A 119 16.51 3.31 10.38
N ASP A 120 15.58 3.12 11.33
CA ASP A 120 15.28 1.85 11.98
C ASP A 120 14.04 1.16 11.40
N ARG A 121 13.32 1.79 10.46
CA ARG A 121 12.13 1.23 9.80
C ARG A 121 12.54 0.23 8.73
N VAL A 122 11.70 -0.80 8.57
CA VAL A 122 11.83 -1.79 7.51
C VAL A 122 10.90 -1.41 6.37
N LEU A 123 11.47 -1.14 5.21
CA LEU A 123 10.72 -1.07 3.96
C LEU A 123 10.84 -2.41 3.25
N ARG A 124 9.70 -2.96 2.83
CA ARG A 124 9.64 -4.16 2.00
C ARG A 124 9.12 -3.80 0.62
N TRP A 125 9.52 -4.55 -0.40
CA TRP A 125 8.96 -4.37 -1.73
C TRP A 125 8.81 -5.68 -2.49
N ALA A 126 7.88 -5.67 -3.43
CA ALA A 126 7.69 -6.73 -4.40
C ALA A 126 7.42 -6.14 -5.78
N ALA A 127 7.79 -6.88 -6.82
CA ALA A 127 7.36 -6.58 -8.18
C ALA A 127 5.86 -6.92 -8.32
N LEU A 128 5.13 -6.10 -9.08
CA LEU A 128 3.71 -6.33 -9.39
C LEU A 128 3.53 -7.21 -10.64
N GLU A 129 4.61 -7.81 -11.15
CA GLU A 129 4.66 -8.51 -12.43
C GLU A 129 4.15 -9.96 -12.35
N GLU A 130 4.26 -10.62 -11.20
CA GLU A 130 3.88 -12.02 -11.04
C GLU A 130 2.66 -12.16 -10.12
N VAL A 131 1.60 -12.77 -10.68
CA VAL A 131 0.43 -13.37 -10.02
C VAL A 131 -0.13 -12.59 -8.82
N SER A 132 -1.35 -12.03 -8.97
CA SER A 132 -2.06 -11.30 -7.90
C SER A 132 -2.06 -12.00 -6.54
N SER A 133 -2.08 -13.34 -6.51
CA SER A 133 -2.02 -14.12 -5.27
C SER A 133 -0.71 -13.97 -4.47
N GLU A 134 0.43 -13.74 -5.12
CA GLU A 134 1.71 -13.54 -4.44
C GLU A 134 1.80 -12.14 -3.84
N VAL A 135 1.32 -11.14 -4.56
CA VAL A 135 1.22 -9.75 -4.09
C VAL A 135 0.26 -9.65 -2.91
N THR A 136 -0.90 -10.31 -2.99
CA THR A 136 -1.84 -10.38 -1.86
C THR A 136 -1.21 -11.08 -0.65
N ARG A 137 -0.47 -12.19 -0.84
CA ARG A 137 0.27 -12.84 0.26
C ARG A 137 1.36 -11.94 0.85
N PHE A 138 2.04 -11.17 0.00
CA PHE A 138 3.05 -10.21 0.41
C PHE A 138 2.40 -9.14 1.32
N LEU A 139 1.30 -8.53 0.88
CA LEU A 139 0.55 -7.57 1.68
C LEU A 139 0.11 -8.17 3.02
N GLN A 140 -0.54 -9.34 2.99
CA GLN A 140 -0.99 -10.05 4.18
C GLN A 140 0.11 -10.32 5.23
N ARG A 141 1.35 -10.54 4.79
CA ARG A 141 2.47 -10.78 5.71
C ARG A 141 3.02 -9.49 6.33
N HIS A 142 2.91 -8.37 5.63
CA HIS A 142 3.68 -7.16 5.93
C HIS A 142 2.82 -5.96 6.31
N THR A 143 1.49 -6.09 6.33
CA THR A 143 0.58 -4.98 6.66
C THR A 143 -0.32 -5.23 7.86
N THR A 144 0.03 -6.09 8.82
CA THR A 144 -0.77 -6.43 10.04
C THR A 144 -2.24 -6.84 9.85
N GLY A 145 -2.72 -6.98 8.61
CA GLY A 145 -4.14 -7.10 8.27
C GLY A 145 -4.76 -5.79 7.78
N TYR A 146 -4.13 -4.64 8.05
CA TYR A 146 -4.57 -3.30 7.69
C TYR A 146 -3.46 -2.53 6.95
N PRO A 147 -3.50 -2.45 5.60
CA PRO A 147 -2.55 -1.59 4.88
C PRO A 147 -2.74 -0.13 5.33
N THR A 148 -1.83 0.41 6.11
CA THR A 148 -1.77 1.85 6.46
C THR A 148 -0.70 2.57 5.64
N ASN A 149 0.35 1.84 5.27
CA ASN A 149 1.56 2.36 4.64
C ASN A 149 1.96 1.59 3.37
N VAL A 150 1.00 1.39 2.46
CA VAL A 150 1.22 0.69 1.19
C VAL A 150 1.27 1.67 0.03
N TYR A 151 2.41 1.69 -0.65
CA TYR A 151 2.69 2.59 -1.76
C TYR A 151 2.89 1.81 -3.06
N PHE A 152 2.25 2.29 -4.12
CA PHE A 152 2.33 1.70 -5.45
C PHE A 152 3.16 2.59 -6.37
N CYS A 153 4.20 2.03 -6.95
CA CYS A 153 5.20 2.78 -7.72
C CYS A 153 5.22 2.37 -9.19
N ARG A 154 5.46 3.35 -10.07
CA ARG A 154 5.66 3.10 -11.52
C ARG A 154 7.01 2.49 -11.87
N LEU A 155 7.97 2.62 -10.98
CA LEU A 155 9.31 2.08 -11.14
C LEU A 155 9.41 0.73 -10.44
N ASP A 156 10.24 -0.16 -10.95
CA ASP A 156 10.61 -1.39 -10.25
C ASP A 156 11.55 -1.10 -9.06
N GLY A 157 11.78 -2.11 -8.21
CA GLY A 157 12.63 -1.94 -7.03
C GLY A 157 14.06 -1.47 -7.33
N ALA A 158 14.66 -1.93 -8.42
CA ALA A 158 16.02 -1.54 -8.79
C ALA A 158 16.08 -0.07 -9.25
N ALA A 159 15.12 0.38 -10.06
CA ALA A 159 14.99 1.76 -10.51
C ALA A 159 14.64 2.72 -9.36
N LEU A 160 13.98 2.24 -8.32
CA LEU A 160 13.77 2.96 -7.06
C LEU A 160 15.06 3.07 -6.22
N GLY A 161 16.09 2.29 -6.52
CA GLY A 161 17.32 2.20 -5.71
C GLY A 161 17.14 1.37 -4.43
N LEU A 162 16.13 0.49 -4.40
CA LEU A 162 15.89 -0.46 -3.32
C LEU A 162 16.82 -1.66 -3.49
N GLU A 163 17.63 -1.89 -2.47
CA GLU A 163 18.61 -2.97 -2.43
C GLU A 163 18.54 -3.65 -1.07
N ASN A 164 18.68 -4.99 -1.05
CA ASN A 164 18.52 -5.75 0.17
C ASN A 164 19.51 -5.32 1.26
N GLY A 165 18.99 -4.99 2.44
CA GLY A 165 19.75 -4.57 3.61
C GLY A 165 20.30 -3.14 3.55
N LYS A 166 20.05 -2.40 2.46
CA LYS A 166 20.53 -1.01 2.30
C LYS A 166 19.77 -0.07 3.22
N THR A 167 20.47 0.90 3.80
CA THR A 167 19.82 2.07 4.43
C THR A 167 19.66 3.18 3.39
N LEU A 168 18.42 3.59 3.14
CA LEU A 168 18.09 4.62 2.16
C LEU A 168 18.50 6.00 2.68
N ASN A 169 19.30 6.70 1.89
CA ASN A 169 19.60 8.11 2.13
C ASN A 169 18.42 9.01 1.70
N PRO A 170 18.44 10.32 2.02
CA PRO A 170 17.34 11.22 1.66
C PRO A 170 17.01 11.29 0.16
N ALA A 171 17.99 11.11 -0.72
CA ALA A 171 17.75 11.11 -2.16
C ALA A 171 17.06 9.82 -2.64
N ASP A 172 17.40 8.68 -2.04
CA ASP A 172 16.71 7.41 -2.30
C ASP A 172 15.27 7.46 -1.78
N GLN A 173 15.06 7.99 -0.56
CA GLN A 173 13.71 8.20 0.00
C GLN A 173 12.86 9.11 -0.90
N GLN A 174 13.42 10.23 -1.36
CA GLN A 174 12.73 11.12 -2.28
C GLN A 174 12.41 10.43 -3.61
N ARG A 175 13.32 9.62 -4.15
CA ARG A 175 13.08 8.83 -5.38
C ARG A 175 11.90 7.87 -5.21
N VAL A 176 11.82 7.18 -4.08
CA VAL A 176 10.68 6.31 -3.77
C VAL A 176 9.38 7.13 -3.78
N VAL A 177 9.36 8.23 -3.05
CA VAL A 177 8.20 9.11 -2.91
C VAL A 177 7.82 9.81 -4.22
N ASP A 178 8.77 10.07 -5.12
CA ASP A 178 8.56 10.58 -6.49
C ASP A 178 7.91 9.55 -7.41
N ALA A 179 8.15 8.27 -7.17
CA ALA A 179 7.60 7.21 -7.99
C ALA A 179 6.21 6.72 -7.56
N ILE A 180 5.75 7.10 -6.36
CA ILE A 180 4.42 6.75 -5.85
C ILE A 180 3.36 7.35 -6.77
N CYS A 181 2.48 6.49 -7.27
CA CYS A 181 1.38 6.87 -8.14
C CYS A 181 0.01 6.41 -7.64
N ALA A 182 -0.02 5.51 -6.66
CA ALA A 182 -1.18 5.21 -5.85
C ALA A 182 -0.79 4.89 -4.39
N ILE A 183 -1.69 5.18 -3.47
CA ILE A 183 -1.61 4.81 -2.05
C ILE A 183 -2.88 4.05 -1.73
N VAL A 184 -2.76 2.90 -1.05
CA VAL A 184 -3.92 2.14 -0.57
C VAL A 184 -3.88 2.09 0.94
N VAL A 185 -4.98 2.50 1.57
CA VAL A 185 -5.17 2.41 3.00
C VAL A 185 -6.43 1.61 3.34
N SER A 186 -6.41 0.88 4.46
CA SER A 186 -7.55 0.13 4.98
C SER A 186 -8.66 1.05 5.49
N VAL A 187 -9.89 0.55 5.41
CA VAL A 187 -11.10 1.15 5.96
C VAL A 187 -11.89 0.04 6.63
N TYR A 188 -12.33 0.23 7.89
CA TYR A 188 -13.16 -0.72 8.63
C TYR A 188 -12.62 -2.16 8.65
N ASP A 189 -11.69 -2.45 9.56
CA ASP A 189 -11.18 -3.80 9.82
C ASP A 189 -10.80 -4.61 8.56
N GLY A 190 -10.29 -3.95 7.51
CA GLY A 190 -9.65 -4.60 6.36
C GLY A 190 -10.60 -5.11 5.28
N ASP A 191 -11.91 -4.89 5.41
CA ASP A 191 -12.90 -5.33 4.42
C ASP A 191 -13.21 -4.27 3.34
N ALA A 192 -12.77 -3.03 3.55
CA ALA A 192 -12.79 -1.98 2.54
C ALA A 192 -11.42 -1.26 2.51
N PHE A 193 -11.13 -0.62 1.38
CA PHE A 193 -9.89 0.12 1.19
C PHE A 193 -10.15 1.45 0.50
N PHE A 194 -9.41 2.48 0.89
CA PHE A 194 -9.31 3.71 0.13
C PHE A 194 -8.07 3.65 -0.75
N MET A 195 -8.24 3.97 -2.02
CA MET A 195 -7.14 4.18 -2.95
C MET A 195 -7.11 5.64 -3.39
N LEU A 196 -5.99 6.31 -3.15
CA LEU A 196 -5.65 7.55 -3.84
C LEU A 196 -4.80 7.23 -5.05
N SER A 197 -5.11 7.82 -6.19
CA SER A 197 -4.33 7.67 -7.41
C SER A 197 -4.13 8.99 -8.14
N THR A 198 -3.05 9.02 -8.94
CA THR A 198 -2.79 10.13 -9.87
C THR A 198 -3.46 9.85 -11.23
N ASP A 199 -3.87 10.91 -11.94
CA ASP A 199 -4.44 10.84 -13.31
C ASP A 199 -3.53 10.14 -14.32
N SER A 200 -2.26 9.97 -13.96
CA SER A 200 -1.26 9.32 -14.78
C SER A 200 -1.52 7.83 -14.96
N LEU A 201 -2.34 7.18 -14.11
CA LEU A 201 -2.76 5.77 -14.23
C LEU A 201 -3.70 5.56 -15.44
N ARG A 202 -3.24 5.96 -16.63
CA ARG A 202 -3.84 5.60 -17.92
C ARG A 202 -3.22 4.28 -18.41
N PRO A 203 -3.99 3.45 -19.12
CA PRO A 203 -3.44 2.23 -19.72
C PRO A 203 -2.24 2.58 -20.59
N LEU A 204 -1.23 1.70 -20.62
CA LEU A 204 -0.05 1.85 -21.49
C LEU A 204 -0.37 1.81 -23.01
N GLY A 205 -1.65 1.69 -23.39
CA GLY A 205 -2.10 1.53 -24.77
C GLY A 205 -2.63 2.79 -25.46
N ASP A 206 -2.68 3.95 -24.79
CA ASP A 206 -3.21 5.21 -25.37
C ASP A 206 -2.10 6.24 -25.72
N LEU A 207 -0.89 5.77 -26.09
CA LEU A 207 0.19 6.61 -26.64
C LEU A 207 0.60 6.13 -28.05
#